data_AF-A0A2V8GSQ2-F1
#
_entry.id   AF-A0A2V8GSQ2-F1
#
_cell.length_a   1.000
_cell.length_b   1.000
_cell.length_c   1.000
_cell.angle_alpha   90.00
_cell.angle_beta   90.00
_cell.angle_gamma   90.00
#
_symmetry.space_group_name_H-M   'P 1'
#
loop_
_entity.id
_entity.type
_entity.pdbx_description
1 polymer ?
#
loop_
_entity_poly.entity_id
_entity_poly.type
_entity_poly.pdbx_seq_one_letter_code
_entity_poly.pdbx_strand_id
1 'polypeptide(L)'
;MRAALFAILLAVTTAACATAAPRGRVYLRVGPPAPIVETRIVSPGPGFVWVPGFYRPERGAYVWVPGRWDRPPRARAVWVPARWVRDRRGWYVVEGHWR
;
A
#
# COMPACT_ATOMS: atom_id res chain seq x y z
N MET A 1 51.70 10.81 -22.39
CA MET A 1 51.35 11.14 -20.99
C MET A 1 49.82 11.11 -20.91
N ARG A 2 49.22 10.01 -20.44
CA ARG A 2 48.65 9.85 -19.08
C ARG A 2 47.51 10.87 -18.86
N ALA A 3 46.23 10.56 -19.03
CA ALA A 3 45.35 9.62 -18.31
C ALA A 3 44.23 10.46 -17.66
N ALA A 4 42.97 10.10 -17.93
CA ALA A 4 41.76 10.26 -17.11
C ALA A 4 41.45 11.68 -16.54
N LEU A 5 40.21 12.15 -16.56
CA LEU A 5 39.23 11.71 -15.57
C LEU A 5 37.82 12.03 -16.07
N PHE A 6 37.12 10.95 -16.38
CA PHE A 6 35.70 10.77 -16.15
C PHE A 6 35.32 11.23 -14.73
N ALA A 7 34.03 11.56 -14.58
CA ALA A 7 33.27 11.73 -13.34
C ALA A 7 33.08 13.18 -12.89
N ILE A 8 31.84 13.64 -13.03
CA ILE A 8 31.01 13.91 -11.85
C ILE A 8 29.58 13.49 -12.21
N LEU A 9 29.18 12.32 -11.69
CA LEU A 9 27.80 11.90 -11.55
C LEU A 9 27.09 12.93 -10.65
N LEU A 10 26.16 13.72 -11.20
CA LEU A 10 25.08 14.28 -10.40
C LEU A 10 23.90 13.30 -10.42
N ALA A 11 24.09 12.17 -9.75
CA ALA A 11 22.99 11.30 -9.38
C ALA A 11 22.26 11.96 -8.19
N VAL A 12 21.39 12.93 -8.50
CA VAL A 12 20.39 13.42 -7.54
C VAL A 12 19.40 12.29 -7.34
N THR A 13 19.72 11.37 -6.45
CA THR A 13 18.76 10.39 -5.96
C THR A 13 17.86 11.11 -4.97
N THR A 14 16.72 11.59 -5.45
CA THR A 14 15.63 12.04 -4.59
C THR A 14 15.14 10.82 -3.81
N ALA A 15 15.67 10.66 -2.59
CA ALA A 15 15.05 9.84 -1.57
C ALA A 15 13.70 10.51 -1.24
N ALA A 16 12.66 10.12 -1.96
CA ALA A 16 11.29 10.45 -1.64
C ALA A 16 10.95 9.75 -0.32
N CYS A 17 11.27 10.40 0.79
CA CYS A 17 10.73 10.04 2.08
C CYS A 17 9.22 10.31 1.98
N ALA A 18 8.45 9.26 1.68
CA ALA A 18 6.99 9.34 1.67
C ALA A 18 6.54 9.55 3.12
N THR A 19 6.48 10.80 3.55
CA THR A 19 5.83 11.18 4.79
C THR A 19 4.35 10.87 4.62
N ALA A 20 3.91 9.77 5.24
CA ALA A 20 2.49 9.46 5.35
C ALA A 20 1.85 10.56 6.20
N ALA A 21 1.30 11.60 5.54
CA ALA A 21 0.50 12.60 6.20
C ALA A 21 -0.60 11.89 7.03
N PRO A 22 -0.93 12.38 8.23
CA PRO A 22 -2.01 11.78 9.01
C PRO A 22 -3.31 11.91 8.23
N ARG A 23 -3.71 10.82 7.57
CA ARG A 23 -4.99 10.74 6.88
C ARG A 23 -6.08 10.76 7.94
N GLY A 24 -6.84 11.86 7.99
CA GLY A 24 -8.07 11.92 8.78
C GLY A 24 -8.97 10.73 8.42
N ARG A 25 -9.63 10.14 9.40
CA ARG A 25 -10.56 9.02 9.16
C ARG A 25 -11.78 9.52 8.39
N VAL A 26 -12.07 8.90 7.25
CA VAL A 26 -13.30 9.12 6.49
C VAL A 26 -14.36 8.14 7.00
N TYR A 27 -15.51 8.67 7.44
CA TYR A 27 -16.63 7.87 7.95
C TYR A 27 -17.72 7.72 6.89
N LEU A 28 -18.23 6.51 6.74
CA LEU A 28 -19.38 6.16 5.90
C LEU A 28 -20.51 5.60 6.75
N ARG A 29 -21.75 5.89 6.35
CA ARG A 29 -22.95 5.42 7.06
C ARG A 29 -23.25 3.94 6.80
N VAL A 30 -23.14 3.52 5.55
CA VAL A 30 -23.29 2.13 5.11
C VAL A 30 -21.92 1.47 5.20
N GLY A 31 -21.83 0.19 5.59
CA GLY A 31 -20.55 -0.55 5.61
C GLY A 31 -20.08 -0.96 4.20
N PRO A 32 -18.84 -1.45 4.04
CA PRO A 32 -18.35 -1.92 2.75
C PRO A 32 -19.19 -3.12 2.27
N PRO A 33 -19.28 -3.33 0.95
CA PRO A 33 -19.71 -4.61 0.40
C PRO A 33 -18.78 -5.75 0.85
N ALA A 34 -19.21 -6.99 0.62
CA ALA A 34 -18.35 -8.15 0.83
C ALA A 34 -17.06 -8.02 0.00
N PRO A 35 -15.87 -8.33 0.56
CA PRO A 35 -14.62 -8.28 -0.18
C PRO A 35 -14.67 -9.16 -1.43
N ILE A 36 -14.08 -8.67 -2.53
CA ILE A 36 -13.94 -9.46 -3.75
C ILE A 36 -12.87 -10.52 -3.51
N VAL A 37 -13.20 -11.78 -3.81
CA VAL A 37 -12.22 -12.87 -3.82
C VAL A 37 -11.45 -12.81 -5.14
N GLU A 38 -10.18 -12.41 -5.06
CA GLU A 38 -9.34 -12.26 -6.23
C GLU A 38 -8.58 -13.55 -6.56
N THR A 39 -8.60 -13.92 -7.83
CA THR A 39 -7.64 -14.90 -8.36
C THR A 39 -6.26 -14.27 -8.41
N ARG A 40 -5.31 -14.85 -7.67
CA ARG A 40 -3.92 -14.38 -7.65
C ARG A 40 -3.23 -14.86 -8.91
N ILE A 41 -2.57 -13.95 -9.62
CA ILE A 41 -1.61 -14.34 -10.66
C ILE A 41 -0.37 -14.97 -10.03
N VAL A 42 0.45 -15.62 -10.86
CA VAL A 42 1.75 -16.16 -10.42
C VAL A 42 2.59 -15.09 -9.73
N SER A 43 3.28 -15.48 -8.65
CA SER A 43 4.21 -14.57 -7.99
C SER A 43 5.33 -14.15 -8.95
N PRO A 44 5.69 -12.86 -9.02
CA PRO A 44 6.81 -12.38 -9.85
C PRO A 44 8.16 -13.00 -9.47
N GLY A 45 8.30 -13.53 -8.26
CA GLY A 45 9.51 -14.23 -7.84
C GLY A 45 9.62 -14.42 -6.32
N PRO A 46 10.79 -14.86 -5.84
CA PRO A 46 11.06 -15.01 -4.42
C PRO A 46 10.94 -13.68 -3.65
N GLY A 47 10.41 -13.75 -2.43
CA GLY A 47 10.30 -12.60 -1.53
C GLY A 47 9.13 -11.66 -1.80
N PHE A 48 8.32 -11.90 -2.84
CA PHE A 48 7.04 -11.21 -3.00
C PHE A 48 5.98 -11.80 -2.07
N VAL A 49 5.15 -10.92 -1.52
CA VAL A 49 3.99 -11.26 -0.69
C VAL A 49 2.74 -10.71 -1.35
N TRP A 50 1.66 -11.47 -1.30
CA TRP A 50 0.37 -11.02 -1.79
C TRP A 50 -0.23 -10.00 -0.80
N VAL A 51 -0.41 -8.78 -1.27
CA VAL A 51 -1.18 -7.72 -0.61
C VAL A 51 -2.61 -7.82 -1.14
N PRO A 52 -3.59 -8.32 -0.36
CA PRO A 52 -4.96 -8.46 -0.82
C PRO A 52 -5.59 -7.11 -1.13
N GLY A 53 -6.49 -7.09 -2.12
CA GLY A 53 -7.29 -5.93 -2.44
C GLY A 53 -8.22 -5.54 -1.28
N PHE A 54 -8.71 -4.31 -1.34
CA PHE A 54 -9.62 -3.77 -0.33
C PHE A 54 -10.48 -2.66 -0.92
N TYR A 55 -11.64 -2.41 -0.30
CA TYR A 55 -12.42 -1.22 -0.60
C TYR A 55 -11.78 0.02 0.04
N ARG A 56 -11.49 1.03 -0.77
CA ARG A 56 -11.10 2.37 -0.33
C ARG A 56 -12.34 3.28 -0.32
N PRO A 57 -12.52 4.12 0.71
CA PRO A 57 -13.53 5.18 0.67
C PRO A 57 -13.15 6.25 -0.35
N GLU A 58 -14.08 6.58 -1.25
CA GLU A 58 -13.90 7.65 -2.23
C GLU A 58 -15.21 8.39 -2.45
N ARG A 59 -15.23 9.69 -2.14
CA ARG A 59 -16.40 10.60 -2.33
C ARG A 59 -17.75 10.03 -1.85
N GLY A 60 -17.75 9.32 -0.72
CA GLY A 60 -18.96 8.71 -0.15
C GLY A 60 -19.34 7.35 -0.74
N ALA A 61 -18.51 6.78 -1.60
CA ALA A 61 -18.66 5.45 -2.19
C ALA A 61 -17.48 4.54 -1.82
N TYR A 62 -17.58 3.28 -2.27
CA TYR A 62 -16.57 2.24 -2.13
C TYR A 62 -15.94 1.94 -3.47
N VAL A 63 -14.62 2.11 -3.57
CA VAL A 63 -13.86 1.75 -4.78
C VAL A 63 -12.98 0.56 -4.45
N TRP A 64 -13.09 -0.52 -5.22
CA TRP A 64 -12.22 -1.68 -5.08
C TRP A 64 -10.81 -1.31 -5.54
N VAL A 65 -9.84 -1.48 -4.65
CA VAL A 65 -8.42 -1.40 -4.99
C VAL A 65 -7.94 -2.84 -5.15
N PRO A 66 -7.55 -3.28 -6.36
CA PRO A 66 -7.09 -4.63 -6.59
C PRO A 66 -5.87 -5.01 -5.75
N GLY A 67 -5.79 -6.28 -5.40
CA GLY A 67 -4.61 -6.84 -4.77
C GLY A 67 -3.40 -6.83 -5.69
N ARG A 68 -2.22 -6.91 -5.09
CA ARG A 68 -0.95 -6.93 -5.83
C ARG A 68 0.09 -7.78 -5.14
N TRP A 69 1.07 -8.22 -5.92
CA TRP A 69 2.34 -8.69 -5.37
C TRP A 69 3.19 -7.49 -4.97
N ASP A 70 3.74 -7.52 -3.75
CA ASP A 70 4.61 -6.46 -3.24
C ASP A 70 5.80 -7.04 -2.46
N ARG A 71 6.86 -6.26 -2.27
CA ARG A 71 8.04 -6.67 -1.49
C ARG A 71 7.97 -6.09 -0.07
N PRO A 72 8.26 -6.91 0.96
CA PRO A 72 8.37 -6.40 2.32
C PRO A 72 9.48 -5.34 2.41
N PRO A 73 9.28 -4.26 3.18
CA PRO A 73 10.28 -3.18 3.31
C PRO A 73 11.50 -3.60 4.13
N ARG A 74 11.42 -4.69 4.89
CA ARG A 74 12.52 -5.27 5.67
C ARG A 74 12.34 -6.76 5.85
N ALA A 75 13.42 -7.44 6.24
CA ALA A 75 13.35 -8.86 6.59
C ALA A 75 12.29 -9.13 7.66
N ARG A 76 11.56 -10.23 7.49
CA ARG A 76 10.49 -10.70 8.40
C ARG A 76 9.30 -9.74 8.56
N ALA A 77 9.22 -8.66 7.78
CA ALA A 77 8.01 -7.85 7.77
C ALA A 77 6.83 -8.65 7.21
N VAL A 78 5.67 -8.49 7.82
CA VAL A 78 4.44 -9.17 7.38
C VAL A 78 3.37 -8.14 7.05
N TRP A 79 2.61 -8.42 6.00
CA TRP A 79 1.51 -7.55 5.61
C TRP A 79 0.33 -7.74 6.57
N VAL A 80 -0.15 -6.64 7.14
CA VAL A 80 -1.42 -6.57 7.87
C VAL A 80 -2.47 -6.03 6.90
N PRO A 81 -3.48 -6.83 6.53
CA PRO A 81 -4.53 -6.38 5.61
C PRO A 81 -5.29 -5.17 6.14
N ALA A 82 -5.76 -4.34 5.21
CA ALA A 82 -6.72 -3.30 5.54
C ALA A 82 -8.00 -3.92 6.12
N ARG A 83 -8.63 -3.24 7.07
CA ARG A 83 -9.87 -3.70 7.68
C ARG A 83 -10.88 -2.57 7.82
N TRP A 84 -12.13 -2.90 7.57
CA TRP A 84 -13.24 -2.00 7.88
C TRP A 84 -13.67 -2.18 9.32
N VAL A 85 -13.79 -1.06 10.02
CA VAL A 85 -14.14 -1.00 11.43
C VAL A 85 -15.39 -0.13 11.57
N ARG A 86 -16.31 -0.55 12.44
CA ARG A 86 -17.48 0.24 12.81
C ARG A 86 -17.29 0.83 14.20
N ASP A 87 -17.61 2.11 14.35
CA ASP A 87 -17.77 2.76 15.65
C ASP A 87 -19.06 3.61 15.69
N ARG A 88 -19.18 4.44 16.74
CA ARG A 88 -20.34 5.33 16.96
C ARG A 88 -20.58 6.37 15.85
N ARG A 89 -19.55 6.73 15.08
CA ARG A 89 -19.61 7.72 13.99
C ARG A 89 -19.88 7.07 12.64
N GLY A 90 -19.71 5.75 12.52
CA GLY A 90 -19.99 4.98 11.32
C GLY A 90 -18.89 3.97 11.01
N TRP A 91 -18.75 3.65 9.73
CA TRP A 91 -17.71 2.78 9.21
C TRP A 91 -16.50 3.58 8.74
N TYR A 92 -15.30 3.12 9.07
CA TYR A 92 -14.06 3.67 8.54
C TYR A 92 -13.08 2.55 8.23
N VAL A 93 -12.15 2.81 7.33
CA VAL A 93 -11.09 1.87 6.98
C VAL A 93 -9.85 2.12 7.84
N VAL A 94 -9.27 1.06 8.37
CA VAL A 94 -7.88 1.05 8.85
C VAL A 94 -7.04 0.54 7.70
N GLU A 95 -6.16 1.40 7.17
CA GLU A 95 -5.29 1.03 6.05
C GLU A 95 -4.38 -0.14 6.40
N GLY A 96 -4.19 -1.03 5.43
CA GLY A 96 -3.23 -2.12 5.56
C GLY A 96 -1.81 -1.58 5.56
N HIS A 97 -0.92 -2.25 6.27
CA HIS A 97 0.46 -1.81 6.43
C HIS A 97 1.39 -2.99 6.68
N TRP A 98 2.68 -2.76 6.47
CA TRP A 98 3.73 -3.68 6.88
C TRP A 98 4.00 -3.52 8.37
N ARG A 99 4.10 -4.64 9.09
CA ARG A 99 4.52 -4.69 10.51
C ARG A 99 5.76 -5.54 10.71
#